data_AF-A0A936J6K0-F1
#
_entry.id   AF-A0A936J6K0-F1
#
_cell.length_a   1.000
_cell.length_b   1.000
_cell.length_c   1.000
_cell.angle_alpha   90.00
_cell.angle_beta   90.00
_cell.angle_gamma   90.00
#
_symmetry.space_group_name_H-M   'P 1'
#
loop_
_entity.id
_entity.type
_entity.pdbx_description
1 polymer ?
#
loop_
_entity_poly.entity_id
_entity_poly.type
_entity_poly.pdbx_seq_one_letter_code
_entity_poly.pdbx_strand_id
1 'polypeptide(L)'
;MSLAGFVLLLYPPQQVSLGFLFLMIAGAQLWDRRHALSINLVLIGSLLVAVTVTSVILWHWWLDAGDAVMAMLDTLYPGRRVSDTGGGFSLSVLLRGFTNLTSLYAVDFGGGPLNQSEAASFHYLILPLLVALWFQAESAWKDHTTQALLLFFAWSLFFVFVGIPEPVAKLSLWGRVPSIRVDLCLGLAYTLLCGQLLMRPPHGTPLASQSRMWTAGAVSLVWVSIVAIAVSVFPDSVQGGWGSWAQWVTLGLAFLSGIWIIDGKIRLFISSCLLLTLLTVLRFHPLSVGPSRVQLKASPNPDLAVEAQPLGRVLVIGNHFQAMALMSAGIPVVNGIHYYPQAALWKRLDPTSAQRDVHNRYQHLSFDLGTSVAASGLDLKTPVSDQVQATLDPAKFDFRDTTATHVLAPRDLSEALERSGQLAKLSTSGDWCWWLVQPKR
;
A
#
# COMPACT_ATOMS: atom_id res chain seq x y z
N MET A 1 21.88 -1.10 11.38
CA MET A 1 20.81 -0.09 11.36
C MET A 1 19.79 -0.37 10.28
N SER A 2 20.14 -0.36 8.99
CA SER A 2 19.16 -0.57 7.90
C SER A 2 18.40 -1.90 7.98
N LEU A 3 19.06 -2.99 8.40
CA LEU A 3 18.39 -4.28 8.64
C LEU A 3 17.37 -4.21 9.80
N ALA A 4 17.73 -3.56 10.90
CA ALA A 4 16.79 -3.35 12.01
C ALA A 4 15.59 -2.52 11.52
N GLY A 5 15.82 -1.39 10.85
CA GLY A 5 14.74 -0.58 10.27
C GLY A 5 13.88 -1.35 9.28
N PHE A 6 14.49 -2.22 8.48
CA PHE A 6 13.77 -3.10 7.57
C PHE A 6 12.83 -4.05 8.31
N VAL A 7 13.29 -4.72 9.37
CA VAL A 7 12.46 -5.62 10.19
C VAL A 7 11.35 -4.87 10.93
N LEU A 8 11.67 -3.70 11.50
CA LEU A 8 10.76 -2.87 12.30
C LEU A 8 9.60 -2.25 11.50
N LEU A 9 9.64 -2.28 10.17
CA LEU A 9 8.53 -1.85 9.32
C LEU A 9 7.25 -2.70 9.52
N LEU A 10 7.40 -3.95 9.99
CA LEU A 10 6.30 -4.89 10.24
C LEU A 10 5.28 -5.03 9.08
N TYR A 11 5.78 -5.05 7.86
CA TYR A 11 4.95 -5.20 6.67
C TYR A 11 5.42 -6.34 5.76
N PRO A 12 5.16 -7.61 6.16
CA PRO A 12 5.55 -8.80 5.39
C PRO A 12 5.20 -8.75 3.90
N PRO A 13 4.03 -8.20 3.48
CA PRO A 13 3.68 -8.04 2.07
C PRO A 13 4.77 -7.41 1.18
N GLN A 14 5.55 -6.46 1.70
CA GLN A 14 6.65 -5.84 0.95
C GLN A 14 8.02 -6.36 1.41
N GLN A 15 8.17 -6.67 2.70
CA GLN A 15 9.44 -7.14 3.24
C GLN A 15 9.88 -8.48 2.62
N VAL A 16 8.95 -9.41 2.35
CA VAL A 16 9.33 -10.70 1.78
C VAL A 16 9.92 -10.50 0.37
N SER A 17 9.20 -9.83 -0.53
CA SER A 17 9.65 -9.61 -1.90
C SER A 17 10.91 -8.73 -1.99
N LEU A 18 11.03 -7.68 -1.17
CA LEU A 18 12.26 -6.88 -1.07
C LEU A 18 13.43 -7.69 -0.50
N GLY A 19 13.17 -8.53 0.52
CA GLY A 19 14.18 -9.39 1.12
C GLY A 19 14.79 -10.34 0.09
N PHE A 20 13.96 -10.99 -0.73
CA PHE A 20 14.43 -11.82 -1.84
C PHE A 20 15.26 -11.02 -2.85
N LEU A 21 14.79 -9.84 -3.29
CA LEU A 21 15.53 -8.98 -4.20
C LEU A 21 16.92 -8.61 -3.64
N PHE A 22 16.98 -8.14 -2.39
CA PHE A 22 18.23 -7.75 -1.76
C PHE A 22 19.17 -8.93 -1.53
N LEU A 23 18.66 -10.10 -1.14
CA LEU A 23 19.47 -11.32 -1.00
C LEU A 23 20.05 -11.77 -2.33
N MET A 24 19.27 -11.72 -3.42
CA MET A 24 19.75 -12.07 -4.76
C MET A 24 20.84 -11.11 -5.25
N ILE A 25 20.66 -9.80 -5.08
CA ILE A 25 21.68 -8.79 -5.45
C ILE A 25 22.92 -8.95 -4.58
N ALA A 26 22.77 -9.11 -3.26
CA ALA A 26 23.89 -9.28 -2.34
C ALA A 26 24.67 -10.56 -2.66
N GLY A 27 23.97 -11.67 -2.92
CA GLY A 27 24.56 -12.94 -3.33
C GLY A 27 25.35 -12.83 -4.63
N ALA A 28 24.79 -12.15 -5.64
CA ALA A 28 25.49 -11.88 -6.89
C ALA A 28 26.77 -11.05 -6.69
N GLN A 29 26.69 -9.96 -5.92
CA GLN A 29 27.86 -9.11 -5.65
C GLN A 29 28.94 -9.82 -4.83
N LEU A 30 28.54 -10.62 -3.83
CA LEU A 30 29.46 -11.44 -3.04
C LEU A 30 30.15 -12.47 -3.93
N TRP A 31 29.40 -13.10 -4.84
CA TRP A 31 29.96 -14.04 -5.80
C TRP A 31 30.99 -13.36 -6.70
N ASP A 32 30.66 -12.23 -7.31
CA ASP A 32 31.57 -11.47 -8.19
C ASP A 32 32.85 -11.05 -7.46
N ARG A 33 32.73 -10.65 -6.19
CA ARG A 33 33.85 -10.13 -5.40
C ARG A 33 34.54 -11.18 -4.54
N ARG A 34 34.13 -12.46 -4.59
CA ARG A 34 34.61 -13.52 -3.67
C ARG A 34 36.14 -13.65 -3.60
N HIS A 35 36.82 -13.44 -4.72
CA HIS A 35 38.29 -13.52 -4.80
C HIS A 35 39.01 -12.30 -4.22
N ALA A 36 38.31 -11.17 -4.10
CA ALA A 36 38.83 -9.94 -3.50
C ALA A 36 38.46 -9.80 -2.01
N LEU A 37 37.62 -10.68 -1.47
CA LEU A 37 37.25 -10.68 -0.07
C LEU A 37 38.40 -11.22 0.78
N SER A 38 39.00 -10.37 1.60
CA SER A 38 39.95 -10.79 2.64
C SER A 38 39.21 -10.95 3.97
N ILE A 39 39.06 -12.20 4.41
CA ILE A 39 38.50 -12.49 5.74
C ILE A 39 39.57 -12.16 6.78
N ASN A 40 39.44 -11.01 7.41
CA ASN A 40 40.35 -10.53 8.43
C ASN A 40 39.58 -10.16 9.73
N LEU A 41 40.32 -9.94 10.81
CA LEU A 41 39.74 -9.63 12.11
C LEU A 41 38.90 -8.34 12.11
N VAL A 42 39.23 -7.37 11.25
CA VAL A 42 38.47 -6.13 11.13
C VAL A 42 37.11 -6.39 10.50
N LEU A 43 37.04 -7.21 9.44
CA LEU A 43 35.77 -7.61 8.82
C LEU A 43 34.91 -8.39 9.83
N ILE A 44 35.50 -9.41 10.49
CA ILE A 44 34.78 -10.22 11.48
C ILE A 44 34.30 -9.34 12.63
N GLY A 45 35.15 -8.48 13.17
CA GLY A 45 34.80 -7.54 14.24
C GLY A 45 33.70 -6.56 13.81
N SER A 46 33.77 -6.04 12.59
CA SER A 46 32.74 -5.14 12.03
C SER A 46 31.39 -5.85 11.87
N LEU A 47 31.39 -7.09 11.39
CA LEU A 47 30.18 -7.91 11.29
C LEU A 47 29.60 -8.23 12.67
N LEU A 48 30.45 -8.58 13.64
CA LEU A 48 30.04 -8.86 15.02
C LEU A 48 29.40 -7.62 15.66
N VAL A 49 30.00 -6.44 15.50
CA VAL A 49 29.42 -5.18 15.97
C VAL A 49 28.09 -4.91 15.27
N ALA A 50 28.02 -5.04 13.94
CA ALA A 50 26.80 -4.80 13.19
C ALA A 50 25.64 -5.72 13.62
N VAL A 51 25.92 -7.02 13.82
CA VAL A 51 24.96 -8.00 14.33
C VAL A 51 24.55 -7.65 15.76
N THR A 52 25.51 -7.40 16.66
CA THR A 52 25.25 -7.09 18.06
C THR A 52 24.34 -5.87 18.21
N VAL A 53 24.68 -4.76 17.54
CA VAL A 53 23.87 -3.53 17.66
C VAL A 53 22.48 -3.73 17.02
N THR A 54 22.39 -4.47 15.92
CA THR A 54 21.09 -4.81 15.31
C THR A 54 20.24 -5.66 16.26
N SER A 55 20.82 -6.70 16.88
CA SER A 55 20.14 -7.58 17.84
C SER A 55 19.69 -6.83 19.08
N VAL A 56 20.51 -5.94 19.64
CA VAL A 56 20.13 -5.12 20.81
C VAL A 56 18.95 -4.22 20.51
N ILE A 57 18.93 -3.56 19.33
CA ILE A 57 17.80 -2.72 18.91
C ILE A 57 16.52 -3.55 18.76
N LEU A 58 16.61 -4.68 18.06
CA LEU A 58 15.45 -5.55 17.83
C LEU A 58 14.94 -6.17 19.14
N TRP A 59 15.84 -6.55 20.04
CA TRP A 59 15.50 -7.07 21.35
C TRP A 59 14.78 -6.04 22.21
N HIS A 60 15.33 -4.82 22.31
CA HIS A 60 14.71 -3.74 23.07
C HIS A 60 13.32 -3.41 22.54
N TRP A 61 13.16 -3.35 21.22
CA TRP A 61 11.84 -3.15 20.61
C TRP A 61 10.88 -4.32 20.88
N TRP A 62 11.36 -5.56 20.83
CA TRP A 62 10.53 -6.75 21.09
C TRP A 62 10.01 -6.79 22.53
N LEU A 63 10.79 -6.34 23.51
CA LEU A 63 10.35 -6.27 24.91
C LEU A 63 9.13 -5.35 25.11
N ASP A 64 8.96 -4.34 24.26
CA ASP A 64 7.85 -3.39 24.33
C ASP A 64 6.68 -3.80 23.42
N ALA A 65 6.98 -4.19 22.17
CA ALA A 65 5.97 -4.44 21.15
C ALA A 65 5.55 -5.92 20.99
N GLY A 66 6.23 -6.86 21.65
CA GLY A 66 6.07 -8.30 21.44
C GLY A 66 4.62 -8.78 21.60
N ASP A 67 3.93 -8.34 22.66
CA ASP A 67 2.53 -8.71 22.91
C ASP A 67 1.59 -8.22 21.80
N ALA A 68 1.80 -6.99 21.31
CA ALA A 68 1.02 -6.43 20.21
C ALA A 68 1.28 -7.19 18.90
N VAL A 69 2.54 -7.54 18.62
CA VAL A 69 2.89 -8.35 17.44
C VAL A 69 2.24 -9.72 17.50
N MET A 70 2.27 -10.39 18.66
CA MET A 70 1.63 -11.68 18.84
C MET A 70 0.11 -11.59 18.69
N ALA A 71 -0.51 -10.52 19.19
CA ALA A 71 -1.94 -10.26 18.97
C ALA A 71 -2.27 -10.07 17.48
N MET A 72 -1.42 -9.34 16.73
CA MET A 72 -1.57 -9.19 15.29
C MET A 72 -1.41 -10.53 14.54
N LEU A 73 -0.44 -11.35 14.93
CA LEU A 73 -0.20 -12.66 14.30
C LEU A 73 -1.33 -13.67 14.57
N ASP A 74 -2.04 -13.57 15.70
CA ASP A 74 -3.20 -14.42 16.01
C ASP A 74 -4.49 -14.01 15.26
N THR A 75 -4.49 -12.84 14.61
CA THR A 75 -5.64 -12.43 13.79
C THR A 75 -5.85 -13.37 12.60
N LEU A 76 -7.11 -13.60 12.25
CA LEU A 76 -7.47 -14.34 11.03
C LEU A 76 -6.96 -13.62 9.77
N TYR A 77 -6.94 -12.29 9.80
CA TYR A 77 -6.35 -11.48 8.75
C TYR A 77 -5.70 -10.22 9.36
N PRO A 78 -4.48 -9.85 8.92
CA PRO A 78 -3.63 -10.57 7.99
C PRO A 78 -2.78 -11.67 8.65
N GLY A 79 -2.85 -11.86 9.98
CA GLY A 79 -1.92 -12.72 10.73
C GLY A 79 -1.79 -14.14 10.17
N ARG A 80 -2.93 -14.83 10.00
CA ARG A 80 -3.01 -16.19 9.46
C ARG A 80 -3.05 -16.25 7.92
N ARG A 81 -2.99 -15.11 7.21
CA ARG A 81 -2.97 -15.06 5.74
C ARG A 81 -1.59 -15.46 5.22
N VAL A 82 -1.44 -16.75 4.90
CA VAL A 82 -0.17 -17.34 4.40
C VAL A 82 -0.33 -18.08 3.08
N SER A 83 -1.47 -17.94 2.41
CA SER A 83 -1.88 -18.76 1.25
C SER A 83 -2.15 -17.95 -0.01
N ASP A 84 -1.62 -16.73 -0.14
CA ASP A 84 -1.71 -16.00 -1.42
C ASP A 84 -0.83 -16.68 -2.48
N THR A 85 -1.43 -17.09 -3.60
CA THR A 85 -0.74 -17.88 -4.63
C THR A 85 -0.28 -17.07 -5.82
N GLY A 86 -0.49 -15.75 -5.85
CA GLY A 86 -0.21 -14.94 -7.04
C GLY A 86 -1.33 -15.02 -8.09
N GLY A 87 -1.00 -14.68 -9.35
CA GLY A 87 -1.94 -14.75 -10.48
C GLY A 87 -3.01 -13.64 -10.53
N GLY A 88 -2.86 -12.58 -9.72
CA GLY A 88 -3.84 -11.50 -9.63
C GLY A 88 -3.72 -10.39 -10.67
N PHE A 89 -2.70 -10.40 -11.55
CA PHE A 89 -2.46 -9.31 -12.50
C PHE A 89 -3.09 -9.56 -13.87
N SER A 90 -3.78 -8.56 -14.38
CA SER A 90 -3.96 -8.37 -15.82
C SER A 90 -2.86 -7.48 -16.39
N LEU A 91 -2.70 -7.47 -17.72
CA LEU A 91 -1.78 -6.54 -18.38
C LEU A 91 -2.16 -5.07 -18.10
N SER A 92 -3.46 -4.77 -18.01
CA SER A 92 -3.95 -3.43 -17.65
C SER A 92 -3.51 -3.03 -16.24
N VAL A 93 -3.54 -3.94 -15.26
CA VAL A 93 -3.02 -3.68 -13.91
C VAL A 93 -1.52 -3.45 -13.94
N LEU A 94 -0.74 -4.26 -14.66
CA LEU A 94 0.72 -4.04 -14.74
C LEU A 94 1.07 -2.68 -15.37
N LEU A 95 0.34 -2.26 -16.41
CA LEU A 95 0.62 -1.03 -17.17
C LEU A 95 -0.15 0.19 -16.67
N ARG A 96 -0.85 0.09 -15.54
CA ARG A 96 -1.66 1.20 -14.99
C ARG A 96 -0.85 2.44 -14.63
N GLY A 97 0.47 2.32 -14.44
CA GLY A 97 1.36 3.46 -14.21
C GLY A 97 1.30 4.52 -15.32
N PHE A 98 0.99 4.11 -16.56
CA PHE A 98 0.77 5.04 -17.69
C PHE A 98 -0.53 5.86 -17.58
N THR A 99 -1.32 5.69 -16.52
CA THR A 99 -2.47 6.54 -16.18
C THR A 99 -2.13 7.58 -15.11
N ASN A 100 -0.94 7.55 -14.48
CA ASN A 100 -0.61 8.35 -13.30
C ASN A 100 -0.85 9.87 -13.45
N LEU A 101 -0.75 10.41 -14.67
CA LEU A 101 -0.96 11.83 -14.92
C LEU A 101 -2.39 12.29 -14.61
N THR A 102 -3.35 11.35 -14.67
CA THR A 102 -4.78 11.57 -14.42
C THR A 102 -5.26 10.78 -13.20
N SER A 103 -4.86 9.52 -13.07
CA SER A 103 -5.36 8.62 -12.02
C SER A 103 -4.98 9.06 -10.60
N LEU A 104 -3.85 9.73 -10.40
CA LEU A 104 -3.47 10.30 -9.10
C LEU A 104 -4.41 11.41 -8.61
N TYR A 105 -5.21 11.99 -9.51
CA TYR A 105 -6.18 13.06 -9.23
C TYR A 105 -7.63 12.62 -9.45
N ALA A 106 -7.84 11.37 -9.84
CA ALA A 106 -9.18 10.83 -10.08
C ALA A 106 -9.95 10.76 -8.77
N VAL A 107 -11.22 11.16 -8.81
CA VAL A 107 -12.15 11.07 -7.66
C VAL A 107 -13.08 9.86 -7.76
N ASP A 108 -13.14 9.24 -8.94
CA ASP A 108 -13.94 8.06 -9.22
C ASP A 108 -13.11 7.04 -10.00
N PHE A 109 -13.18 5.79 -9.59
CA PHE A 109 -12.49 4.64 -10.18
C PHE A 109 -13.50 3.60 -10.72
N GLY A 110 -14.76 3.98 -10.93
CA GLY A 110 -15.79 3.11 -11.48
C GLY A 110 -16.31 2.07 -10.49
N GLY A 111 -16.27 2.36 -9.19
CA GLY A 111 -16.79 1.49 -8.12
C GLY A 111 -15.96 0.22 -7.84
N GLY A 112 -14.81 0.03 -8.50
CA GLY A 112 -13.87 -1.06 -8.21
C GLY A 112 -12.98 -0.80 -7.00
N PRO A 113 -12.16 -1.78 -6.57
CA PRO A 113 -11.25 -1.63 -5.42
C PRO A 113 -10.03 -0.73 -5.71
N LEU A 114 -9.95 -0.16 -6.92
CA LEU A 114 -8.84 0.70 -7.31
C LEU A 114 -9.05 2.09 -6.72
N ASN A 115 -8.00 2.66 -6.15
CA ASN A 115 -7.93 4.06 -5.75
C ASN A 115 -6.61 4.66 -6.25
N GLN A 116 -6.30 5.90 -5.86
CA GLN A 116 -5.10 6.61 -6.30
C GLN A 116 -3.81 5.90 -5.90
N SER A 117 -3.76 5.33 -4.68
CA SER A 117 -2.60 4.58 -4.18
C SER A 117 -2.43 3.24 -4.90
N GLU A 118 -3.53 2.52 -5.14
CA GLU A 118 -3.48 1.28 -5.91
C GLU A 118 -3.18 1.53 -7.40
N ALA A 119 -3.63 2.65 -7.99
CA ALA A 119 -3.38 3.03 -9.38
C ALA A 119 -1.94 3.53 -9.62
N ALA A 120 -1.30 4.12 -8.61
CA ALA A 120 0.08 4.56 -8.70
C ALA A 120 1.01 3.36 -8.99
N SER A 121 1.71 3.42 -10.12
CA SER A 121 2.65 2.37 -10.53
C SER A 121 3.78 2.92 -11.41
N PHE A 122 4.73 2.07 -11.78
CA PHE A 122 5.90 2.43 -12.59
C PHE A 122 5.56 2.46 -14.08
N HIS A 123 6.31 3.25 -14.84
CA HIS A 123 6.25 3.26 -16.30
C HIS A 123 7.13 2.14 -16.88
N TYR A 124 6.66 0.90 -16.79
CA TYR A 124 7.40 -0.25 -17.29
C TYR A 124 7.55 -0.16 -18.82
N LEU A 125 8.78 -0.04 -19.32
CA LEU A 125 9.10 -0.14 -20.76
C LEU A 125 9.65 -1.53 -21.06
N ILE A 126 8.85 -2.58 -20.84
CA ILE A 126 9.32 -3.98 -20.86
C ILE A 126 9.90 -4.36 -22.23
N LEU A 127 9.13 -4.16 -23.30
CA LEU A 127 9.59 -4.54 -24.64
C LEU A 127 10.84 -3.73 -25.07
N PRO A 128 10.89 -2.38 -24.91
CA PRO A 128 12.12 -1.64 -25.17
C PRO A 128 13.31 -2.08 -24.33
N LEU A 129 13.11 -2.38 -23.04
CA LEU A 129 14.17 -2.85 -22.15
C LEU A 129 14.73 -4.21 -22.61
N LEU A 130 13.88 -5.16 -22.97
CA LEU A 130 14.30 -6.47 -23.46
C LEU A 130 15.11 -6.38 -24.75
N VAL A 131 14.71 -5.51 -25.69
CA VAL A 131 15.47 -5.28 -26.93
C VAL A 131 16.80 -4.58 -26.65
N ALA A 132 16.82 -3.62 -25.73
CA ALA A 132 18.05 -2.94 -25.32
C ALA A 132 19.04 -3.90 -24.62
N LEU A 133 18.54 -4.84 -23.82
CA LEU A 133 19.31 -5.94 -23.24
C LEU A 133 19.82 -6.92 -24.30
N TRP A 134 19.01 -7.23 -25.32
CA TRP A 134 19.42 -8.11 -26.42
C TRP A 134 20.59 -7.53 -27.20
N PHE A 135 20.58 -6.22 -27.52
CA PHE A 135 21.72 -5.55 -28.14
C PHE A 135 22.99 -5.52 -27.27
N GLN A 136 22.87 -5.75 -25.97
CA GLN A 136 23.98 -5.77 -25.02
C GLN A 136 24.18 -7.16 -24.40
N ALA A 137 23.63 -8.23 -25.01
CA ALA A 137 23.54 -9.54 -24.40
C ALA A 137 24.91 -10.07 -23.93
N GLU A 138 25.94 -9.98 -24.78
CA GLU A 138 27.28 -10.49 -24.45
C GLU A 138 27.89 -9.88 -23.18
N SER A 139 27.57 -8.62 -22.89
CA SER A 139 27.99 -7.92 -21.68
C SER A 139 27.03 -8.19 -20.53
N ALA A 140 25.72 -8.19 -20.82
CA ALA A 140 24.67 -8.32 -19.82
C ALA A 140 24.67 -9.68 -19.12
N TRP A 141 24.99 -10.75 -19.86
CA TRP A 141 25.04 -12.09 -19.33
C TRP A 141 26.33 -12.42 -18.58
N LYS A 142 27.33 -11.53 -18.52
CA LYS A 142 28.56 -11.75 -17.76
C LYS A 142 28.50 -11.25 -16.32
N ASP A 143 27.58 -10.34 -16.03
CA ASP A 143 27.42 -9.72 -14.71
C ASP A 143 26.30 -10.41 -13.93
N HIS A 144 26.68 -11.05 -12.83
CA HIS A 144 25.75 -11.81 -11.99
C HIS A 144 24.71 -10.91 -11.33
N THR A 145 25.00 -9.61 -11.09
CA THR A 145 24.01 -8.67 -10.53
C THR A 145 22.86 -8.48 -11.51
N THR A 146 23.15 -8.36 -12.80
CA THR A 146 22.12 -8.26 -13.83
C THR A 146 21.36 -9.55 -14.02
N GLN A 147 22.03 -10.71 -13.98
CA GLN A 147 21.35 -12.01 -14.00
C GLN A 147 20.38 -12.15 -12.82
N ALA A 148 20.80 -11.75 -11.62
CA ALA A 148 19.96 -11.76 -10.42
C ALA A 148 18.74 -10.84 -10.56
N LEU A 149 18.93 -9.61 -11.07
CA LEU A 149 17.83 -8.68 -11.35
C LEU A 149 16.86 -9.21 -12.41
N LEU A 150 17.37 -9.81 -13.50
CA LEU A 150 16.55 -10.41 -14.55
C LEU A 150 15.76 -11.61 -14.03
N LEU A 151 16.41 -12.49 -13.25
CA LEU A 151 15.76 -13.63 -12.64
C LEU A 151 14.66 -13.18 -11.67
N PHE A 152 14.93 -12.18 -10.83
CA PHE A 152 13.92 -11.63 -9.91
C PHE A 152 12.77 -10.95 -10.67
N PHE A 153 13.07 -10.19 -11.72
CA PHE A 153 12.08 -9.54 -12.56
C PHE A 153 11.19 -10.58 -13.25
N ALA A 154 11.77 -11.61 -13.86
CA ALA A 154 11.04 -12.71 -14.48
C ALA A 154 10.21 -13.51 -13.47
N TRP A 155 10.79 -13.81 -12.30
CA TRP A 155 10.07 -14.47 -11.21
C TRP A 155 8.88 -13.65 -10.73
N SER A 156 9.05 -12.35 -10.55
CA SER A 156 7.98 -11.45 -10.10
C SER A 156 6.85 -11.40 -11.12
N LEU A 157 7.17 -11.30 -12.42
CA LEU A 157 6.17 -11.38 -13.50
C LEU A 157 5.45 -12.74 -13.50
N PHE A 158 6.19 -13.84 -13.38
CA PHE A 158 5.61 -15.19 -13.30
C PHE A 158 4.65 -15.30 -12.11
N PHE A 159 5.06 -14.86 -10.93
CA PHE A 159 4.22 -14.91 -9.74
C PHE A 159 2.94 -14.07 -9.89
N VAL A 160 3.01 -12.84 -10.43
CA VAL A 160 1.81 -11.99 -10.52
C VAL A 160 0.84 -12.40 -11.63
N PHE A 161 1.31 -13.01 -12.73
CA PHE A 161 0.47 -13.43 -13.85
C PHE A 161 0.02 -14.89 -13.79
N VAL A 162 0.89 -15.79 -13.33
CA VAL A 162 0.64 -17.25 -13.33
C VAL A 162 0.36 -17.75 -11.92
N GLY A 163 1.14 -17.27 -10.95
CA GLY A 163 1.08 -17.77 -9.57
C GLY A 163 1.82 -19.09 -9.35
N ILE A 164 1.78 -19.57 -8.11
CA ILE A 164 2.47 -20.76 -7.63
C ILE A 164 1.55 -21.62 -6.75
N PRO A 165 1.80 -22.94 -6.64
CA PRO A 165 1.04 -23.79 -5.73
C PRO A 165 1.15 -23.34 -4.27
N GLU A 166 0.06 -23.49 -3.50
CA GLU A 166 -0.02 -23.07 -2.09
C GLU A 166 1.12 -23.59 -1.20
N PRO A 167 1.56 -24.86 -1.28
CA PRO A 167 2.69 -25.34 -0.47
C PRO A 167 3.98 -24.55 -0.75
N VAL A 168 4.25 -24.23 -2.02
CA VAL A 168 5.41 -23.45 -2.44
C VAL A 168 5.29 -22.01 -1.93
N ALA A 169 4.10 -21.42 -2.00
CA ALA A 169 3.84 -20.09 -1.47
C ALA A 169 4.10 -20.01 0.05
N LYS A 170 3.62 -20.99 0.82
CA LYS A 170 3.84 -21.07 2.27
C LYS A 170 5.33 -21.24 2.62
N LEU A 171 6.01 -22.18 1.96
CA LEU A 171 7.44 -22.49 2.20
C LEU A 171 8.36 -21.32 1.85
N SER A 172 8.10 -20.65 0.72
CA SER A 172 8.90 -19.52 0.24
C SER A 172 8.56 -18.19 0.91
N LEU A 173 7.54 -18.16 1.78
CA LEU A 173 6.92 -16.97 2.37
C LEU A 173 6.19 -16.05 1.38
N TRP A 174 6.24 -16.32 0.07
CA TRP A 174 5.49 -15.55 -0.95
C TRP A 174 3.97 -15.63 -0.75
N GLY A 175 3.49 -16.63 0.00
CA GLY A 175 2.11 -16.73 0.50
C GLY A 175 1.65 -15.55 1.36
N ARG A 176 2.58 -14.71 1.83
CA ARG A 176 2.33 -13.46 2.58
C ARG A 176 2.38 -12.21 1.72
N VAL A 177 2.66 -12.34 0.42
CA VAL A 177 2.83 -11.22 -0.52
C VAL A 177 1.59 -11.15 -1.42
N PRO A 178 0.65 -10.22 -1.17
CA PRO A 178 -0.43 -9.97 -2.10
C PRO A 178 0.13 -9.55 -3.46
N SER A 179 -0.43 -10.08 -4.55
CA SER A 179 0.01 -9.81 -5.93
C SER A 179 0.23 -8.31 -6.20
N ILE A 180 -0.69 -7.45 -5.76
CA ILE A 180 -0.60 -5.99 -5.96
C ILE A 180 0.58 -5.33 -5.24
N ARG A 181 1.11 -5.94 -4.17
CA ARG A 181 2.25 -5.41 -3.43
C ARG A 181 3.60 -5.82 -4.03
N VAL A 182 3.62 -6.79 -4.97
CA VAL A 182 4.83 -7.14 -5.74
C VAL A 182 5.28 -5.98 -6.62
N ASP A 183 4.35 -5.12 -7.05
CA ASP A 183 4.61 -4.02 -7.98
C ASP A 183 5.75 -3.09 -7.53
N LEU A 184 5.86 -2.79 -6.23
CA LEU A 184 6.95 -1.95 -5.72
C LEU A 184 8.33 -2.61 -5.90
N CYS A 185 8.43 -3.91 -5.64
CA CYS A 185 9.68 -4.64 -5.78
C CYS A 185 10.03 -4.88 -7.24
N LEU A 186 9.02 -5.17 -8.06
CA LEU A 186 9.15 -5.26 -9.50
C LEU A 186 9.66 -3.94 -10.10
N GLY A 187 9.08 -2.81 -9.68
CA GLY A 187 9.49 -1.47 -10.09
C GLY A 187 10.91 -1.10 -9.65
N LEU A 188 11.30 -1.46 -8.43
CA LEU A 188 12.68 -1.30 -7.98
C LEU A 188 13.66 -2.14 -8.80
N ALA A 189 13.36 -3.43 -9.02
CA ALA A 189 14.18 -4.32 -9.83
C ALA A 189 14.30 -3.82 -11.28
N TYR A 190 13.19 -3.36 -11.87
CA TYR A 190 13.15 -2.73 -13.19
C TYR A 190 14.05 -1.48 -13.26
N THR A 191 13.94 -0.59 -12.26
CA THR A 191 14.73 0.64 -12.20
C THR A 191 16.22 0.33 -12.09
N LEU A 192 16.60 -0.61 -11.23
CA LEU A 192 17.98 -1.07 -11.09
C LEU A 192 18.50 -1.72 -12.37
N LEU A 193 17.67 -2.50 -13.07
CA LEU A 193 18.02 -3.14 -14.34
C LEU A 193 18.25 -2.11 -15.44
N CYS A 194 17.41 -1.07 -15.54
CA CYS A 194 17.66 0.08 -16.41
C CYS A 194 18.98 0.77 -16.06
N GLY A 195 19.28 0.98 -14.77
CA GLY A 195 20.55 1.56 -14.32
C GLY A 195 21.77 0.73 -14.72
N GLN A 196 21.72 -0.59 -14.48
CA GLN A 196 22.79 -1.52 -14.87
C GLN A 196 23.02 -1.52 -16.39
N LEU A 197 21.94 -1.49 -17.18
CA LEU A 197 22.03 -1.43 -18.62
C LEU A 197 22.71 -0.14 -19.12
N LEU A 198 22.38 1.00 -18.51
CA LEU A 198 22.86 2.32 -18.94
C LEU A 198 24.27 2.63 -18.45
N MET A 199 24.70 2.06 -17.32
CA MET A 199 26.06 2.24 -16.80
C MET A 199 27.12 1.44 -17.55
N ARG A 200 26.73 0.53 -18.45
CA ARG A 200 27.67 -0.31 -19.19
C ARG A 200 28.31 0.42 -20.35
N PRO A 201 29.60 0.16 -20.63
CA PRO A 201 30.17 0.54 -21.90
C PRO A 201 29.40 -0.18 -23.02
N PRO A 202 29.04 0.50 -24.12
CA PRO A 202 28.43 -0.15 -25.27
C PRO A 202 29.40 -1.21 -25.81
N HIS A 203 29.13 -2.47 -25.51
CA HIS A 203 29.86 -3.62 -26.01
C HIS A 203 28.93 -4.42 -26.93
N GLY A 204 29.30 -4.47 -28.21
CA GLY A 204 28.59 -5.21 -29.24
C GLY A 204 29.06 -4.76 -30.62
N THR A 205 28.90 -5.62 -31.62
CA THR A 205 29.03 -5.18 -33.02
C THR A 205 28.02 -4.06 -33.26
N PRO A 206 28.46 -2.86 -33.71
CA PRO A 206 27.51 -1.82 -34.02
C PRO A 206 26.67 -2.30 -35.18
N LEU A 207 25.42 -2.69 -34.91
CA LEU A 207 24.38 -2.55 -35.91
C LEU A 207 24.51 -1.13 -36.47
N ALA A 208 24.45 -0.99 -37.79
CA ALA A 208 24.50 0.32 -38.43
C ALA A 208 23.52 1.23 -37.68
N SER A 209 23.99 2.40 -37.21
CA SER A 209 23.23 3.29 -36.31
C SER A 209 21.80 3.53 -36.78
N GLN A 210 21.59 3.53 -38.10
CA GLN A 210 20.29 3.65 -38.75
C GLN A 210 19.35 2.45 -38.47
N SER A 211 19.84 1.20 -38.59
CA SER A 211 19.05 -0.01 -38.34
C SER A 211 18.58 -0.12 -36.88
N ARG A 212 19.47 0.21 -35.93
CA ARG A 212 19.15 0.24 -34.50
C ARG A 212 18.06 1.28 -34.20
N MET A 213 18.14 2.46 -34.80
CA MET A 213 17.13 3.51 -34.63
C MET A 213 15.77 3.12 -35.20
N TRP A 214 15.72 2.47 -36.37
CA TRP A 214 14.47 1.94 -36.93
C TRP A 214 13.85 0.86 -36.06
N THR A 215 14.67 -0.09 -35.57
CA THR A 215 14.21 -1.10 -34.60
C THR A 215 13.69 -0.42 -33.33
N ALA A 216 14.40 0.58 -32.82
CA ALA A 216 13.99 1.32 -31.64
C ALA A 216 12.64 2.02 -31.82
N GLY A 217 12.44 2.69 -32.97
CA GLY A 217 11.17 3.31 -33.32
C GLY A 217 10.03 2.30 -33.45
N ALA A 218 10.23 1.21 -34.19
CA ALA A 218 9.22 0.18 -34.39
C ALA A 218 8.82 -0.51 -33.08
N VAL A 219 9.80 -0.93 -32.26
CA VAL A 219 9.58 -1.57 -30.97
C VAL A 219 8.86 -0.63 -30.00
N SER A 220 9.27 0.64 -29.96
CA SER A 220 8.64 1.63 -29.10
C SER A 220 7.21 1.93 -29.54
N LEU A 221 6.94 1.97 -30.85
CA LEU A 221 5.58 2.15 -31.39
C LEU A 221 4.67 0.98 -31.00
N VAL A 222 5.15 -0.25 -31.16
CA VAL A 222 4.42 -1.45 -30.72
C VAL A 222 4.16 -1.39 -29.22
N TRP A 223 5.15 -1.02 -28.42
CA TRP A 223 4.99 -0.93 -26.96
C TRP A 223 3.94 0.09 -26.55
N VAL A 224 3.98 1.31 -27.09
CA VAL A 224 2.97 2.33 -26.74
C VAL A 224 1.57 1.98 -27.25
N SER A 225 1.47 1.19 -28.32
CA SER A 225 0.19 0.66 -28.80
C SER A 225 -0.39 -0.36 -27.82
N ILE A 226 0.46 -1.25 -27.27
CA ILE A 226 0.07 -2.18 -26.20
C ILE A 226 -0.37 -1.41 -24.95
N VAL A 227 0.40 -0.39 -24.55
CA VAL A 227 0.05 0.47 -23.40
C VAL A 227 -1.31 1.13 -23.63
N ALA A 228 -1.54 1.75 -24.78
CA ALA A 228 -2.79 2.43 -25.11
C ALA A 228 -3.99 1.48 -25.03
N ILE A 229 -3.87 0.26 -25.56
CA ILE A 229 -4.91 -0.78 -25.46
C ILE A 229 -5.09 -1.21 -24.00
N ALA A 230 -4.01 -1.45 -23.27
CA ALA A 230 -4.09 -1.93 -21.89
C ALA A 230 -4.76 -0.92 -20.94
N VAL A 231 -4.45 0.37 -21.07
CA VAL A 231 -5.05 1.41 -20.21
C VAL A 231 -6.49 1.75 -20.58
N SER A 232 -6.93 1.40 -21.80
CA SER A 232 -8.29 1.66 -22.28
C SER A 232 -9.42 1.02 -21.48
N VAL A 233 -9.07 -0.01 -20.69
CA VAL A 233 -10.01 -0.72 -19.82
C VAL A 233 -10.40 0.13 -18.61
N PHE A 234 -9.59 1.13 -18.25
CA PHE A 234 -9.89 2.00 -17.12
C PHE A 234 -10.94 3.06 -17.48
N PRO A 235 -11.81 3.46 -16.53
CA PRO A 235 -12.76 4.55 -16.74
C PRO A 235 -12.07 5.85 -17.16
N ASP A 236 -12.78 6.70 -17.90
CA ASP A 236 -12.24 7.97 -18.40
C ASP A 236 -11.74 8.90 -17.28
N SER A 237 -12.32 8.82 -16.08
CA SER A 237 -11.83 9.51 -14.89
C SER A 237 -10.39 9.12 -14.50
N VAL A 238 -9.99 7.89 -14.78
CA VAL A 238 -8.68 7.32 -14.46
C VAL A 238 -7.70 7.51 -15.61
N GLN A 239 -8.10 7.20 -16.85
CA GLN A 239 -7.22 7.29 -18.03
C GLN A 239 -7.20 8.69 -18.68
N GLY A 240 -8.08 9.60 -18.28
CA GLY A 240 -8.19 10.96 -18.83
C GLY A 240 -9.07 11.10 -20.07
N GLY A 241 -9.68 10.02 -20.55
CA GLY A 241 -10.40 9.95 -21.81
C GLY A 241 -9.49 9.75 -23.02
N TRP A 242 -9.99 9.02 -24.01
CA TRP A 242 -9.28 8.75 -25.26
C TRP A 242 -8.96 10.03 -26.03
N GLY A 243 -7.71 10.15 -26.49
CA GLY A 243 -7.24 11.31 -27.25
C GLY A 243 -7.00 12.56 -26.40
N SER A 244 -7.06 12.45 -25.06
CA SER A 244 -6.72 13.55 -24.17
C SER A 244 -5.25 13.96 -24.28
N TRP A 245 -4.95 15.22 -23.99
CA TRP A 245 -3.56 15.71 -23.98
C TRP A 245 -2.68 14.90 -23.00
N ALA A 246 -3.25 14.47 -21.87
CA ALA A 246 -2.55 13.70 -20.85
C ALA A 246 -2.12 12.33 -21.39
N GLN A 247 -3.02 11.65 -22.12
CA GLN A 247 -2.73 10.39 -22.78
C GLN A 247 -1.64 10.57 -23.85
N TRP A 248 -1.76 11.58 -24.72
CA TRP A 248 -0.77 11.85 -25.77
C TRP A 248 0.62 12.19 -25.23
N VAL A 249 0.70 13.00 -24.18
CA VAL A 249 1.97 13.35 -23.52
C VAL A 249 2.59 12.10 -22.90
N THR A 250 1.79 11.28 -22.20
CA THR A 250 2.27 10.06 -21.55
C THR A 250 2.78 9.05 -22.57
N LEU A 251 2.01 8.77 -23.62
CA LEU A 251 2.40 7.85 -24.70
C LEU A 251 3.58 8.39 -25.51
N GLY A 252 3.62 9.70 -25.79
CA GLY A 252 4.71 10.35 -26.50
C GLY A 252 6.03 10.26 -25.73
N LEU A 253 6.02 10.57 -24.43
CA LEU A 253 7.21 10.42 -23.58
C LEU A 253 7.62 8.95 -23.40
N ALA A 254 6.66 8.03 -23.30
CA ALA A 254 6.94 6.59 -23.27
C ALA A 254 7.61 6.10 -24.56
N PHE A 255 7.11 6.55 -25.71
CA PHE A 255 7.67 6.25 -27.04
C PHE A 255 9.11 6.73 -27.15
N LEU A 256 9.36 8.00 -26.81
CA LEU A 256 10.70 8.58 -26.86
C LEU A 256 11.66 7.89 -25.86
N SER A 257 11.19 7.59 -24.64
CA SER A 257 11.96 6.84 -23.64
C SER A 257 12.34 5.45 -24.16
N GLY A 258 11.41 4.76 -24.84
CA GLY A 258 11.66 3.48 -25.50
C GLY A 258 12.74 3.57 -26.58
N ILE A 259 12.73 4.63 -27.39
CA ILE A 259 13.78 4.86 -28.39
C ILE A 259 15.13 5.05 -27.69
N TRP A 260 15.20 5.91 -26.68
CA TRP A 260 16.45 6.29 -26.06
C TRP A 260 17.10 5.19 -25.21
N ILE A 261 16.32 4.32 -24.57
CA ILE A 261 16.89 3.15 -23.86
C ILE A 261 17.49 2.14 -24.84
N ILE A 262 16.83 1.89 -25.99
CA ILE A 262 17.34 0.98 -27.02
C ILE A 262 18.57 1.58 -27.70
N ASP A 263 18.57 2.87 -27.99
CA ASP A 263 19.68 3.58 -28.64
C ASP A 263 20.87 3.82 -27.69
N GLY A 264 20.66 3.68 -26.38
CA GLY A 264 21.69 3.90 -25.35
C GLY A 264 21.95 5.38 -25.04
N LYS A 265 21.02 6.28 -25.37
CA LYS A 265 21.11 7.73 -25.06
C LYS A 265 20.67 8.02 -23.63
N ILE A 266 21.54 7.68 -22.68
CA ILE A 266 21.31 7.72 -21.23
C ILE A 266 20.67 9.05 -20.77
N ARG A 267 21.26 10.19 -21.16
CA ARG A 267 20.78 11.51 -20.72
C ARG A 267 19.36 11.78 -21.18
N LEU A 268 19.02 11.42 -22.42
CA LEU A 268 17.68 11.65 -22.96
C LEU A 268 16.66 10.72 -22.32
N PHE A 269 17.00 9.44 -22.16
CA PHE A 269 16.17 8.47 -21.45
C PHE A 269 15.86 8.90 -20.02
N ILE A 270 16.88 9.29 -19.25
CA ILE A 270 16.68 9.77 -17.88
C ILE A 270 15.83 11.05 -17.90
N SER A 271 16.13 12.00 -18.78
CA SER A 271 15.39 13.27 -18.87
C SER A 271 13.92 13.06 -19.18
N SER A 272 13.58 12.08 -20.01
CA SER A 272 12.20 11.80 -20.39
C SER A 272 11.41 11.04 -19.33
N CYS A 273 12.03 10.08 -18.66
CA CYS A 273 11.44 9.44 -17.50
C CYS A 273 11.22 10.46 -16.37
N LEU A 274 12.22 11.32 -16.11
CA LEU A 274 12.10 12.40 -15.13
C LEU A 274 11.00 13.39 -15.51
N LEU A 275 10.91 13.80 -16.77
CA LEU A 275 9.84 14.68 -17.24
C LEU A 275 8.47 14.03 -17.05
N LEU A 276 8.33 12.75 -17.41
CA LEU A 276 7.08 12.02 -17.24
C LEU A 276 6.68 11.94 -15.75
N THR A 277 7.60 11.55 -14.88
CA THR A 277 7.35 11.51 -13.43
C THR A 277 7.08 12.90 -12.85
N LEU A 278 7.81 13.93 -13.28
CA LEU A 278 7.60 15.31 -12.84
C LEU A 278 6.18 15.75 -13.18
N LEU A 279 5.76 15.61 -14.45
CA LEU A 279 4.41 15.96 -14.91
C LEU A 279 3.32 15.27 -14.08
N THR A 280 3.52 14.01 -13.69
CA THR A 280 2.55 13.30 -12.83
C THR A 280 2.40 13.92 -11.44
N VAL A 281 3.45 14.52 -10.89
CA VAL A 281 3.46 15.03 -9.50
C VAL A 281 3.41 16.55 -9.39
N LEU A 282 3.48 17.30 -10.50
CA LEU A 282 3.56 18.77 -10.51
C LEU A 282 2.43 19.47 -9.74
N ARG A 283 1.23 18.86 -9.66
CA ARG A 283 0.10 19.45 -8.93
C ARG A 283 0.16 19.21 -7.42
N PHE A 284 1.00 18.29 -6.96
CA PHE A 284 1.27 18.12 -5.54
C PHE A 284 2.25 19.20 -5.07
N HIS A 285 1.91 19.85 -3.96
CA HIS A 285 2.82 20.81 -3.34
C HIS A 285 4.01 20.03 -2.74
N PRO A 286 5.25 20.22 -3.24
CA PRO A 286 6.39 19.41 -2.81
C PRO A 286 6.79 19.71 -1.36
N LEU A 287 6.38 20.87 -0.85
CA LEU A 287 6.60 21.33 0.52
C LEU A 287 5.28 21.33 1.30
N SER A 288 4.58 20.19 1.30
CA SER A 288 3.42 20.01 2.18
C SER A 288 3.91 19.90 3.63
N VAL A 289 3.86 21.00 4.36
CA VAL A 289 4.11 21.01 5.80
C VAL A 289 2.79 20.64 6.49
N GLY A 290 2.76 19.46 7.11
CA GLY A 290 1.62 19.05 7.92
C GLY A 290 1.32 20.10 8.99
N PRO A 291 0.05 20.30 9.35
CA PRO A 291 -0.30 21.31 10.35
C PRO A 291 0.33 20.94 11.70
N SER A 292 0.78 21.93 12.46
CA SER A 292 1.33 21.71 13.80
C SER A 292 0.29 21.15 14.78
N ARG A 293 -1.00 21.34 14.47
CA ARG A 293 -2.15 20.78 15.19
C ARG A 293 -3.27 20.46 14.22
N VAL A 294 -3.93 19.32 14.40
CA VAL A 294 -5.17 18.99 13.67
C VAL A 294 -6.32 19.74 14.33
N GLN A 295 -6.85 20.76 13.67
CA GLN A 295 -8.05 21.45 14.13
C GLN A 295 -9.30 20.74 13.61
N LEU A 296 -10.18 20.34 14.53
CA LEU A 296 -11.46 19.72 14.18
C LEU A 296 -12.48 20.82 13.86
N LYS A 297 -13.11 20.75 12.68
CA LYS A 297 -14.26 21.61 12.34
C LYS A 297 -15.50 21.31 13.19
N ALA A 298 -15.62 20.10 13.71
CA ALA A 298 -16.74 19.66 14.55
C ALA A 298 -16.24 19.42 15.99
N SER A 299 -15.99 20.50 16.72
CA SER A 299 -15.82 20.41 18.18
C SER A 299 -17.20 20.17 18.82
N PRO A 300 -17.31 19.36 19.89
CA PRO A 300 -18.54 19.26 20.69
C PRO A 300 -18.98 20.61 21.25
N ASN A 301 -18.06 21.57 21.33
CA ASN A 301 -18.33 22.94 21.70
C ASN A 301 -17.54 23.88 20.76
N PRO A 302 -18.17 24.51 19.75
CA PRO A 302 -17.47 25.32 18.75
C PRO A 302 -16.77 26.55 19.35
N ASP A 303 -17.19 26.98 20.55
CA ASP A 303 -16.64 28.15 21.26
C ASP A 303 -15.58 27.79 22.32
N LEU A 304 -15.29 26.51 22.54
CA LEU A 304 -14.27 26.05 23.49
C LEU A 304 -13.19 25.27 22.75
N ALA A 305 -11.94 25.69 22.92
CA ALA A 305 -10.80 24.93 22.46
C ALA A 305 -10.88 23.50 23.04
N VAL A 306 -10.56 22.50 22.23
CA VAL A 306 -10.60 21.06 22.58
C VAL A 306 -9.82 20.74 23.87
N GLU A 307 -8.96 21.65 24.33
CA GLU A 307 -8.22 21.59 25.61
C GLU A 307 -9.10 21.72 26.87
N ALA A 308 -10.39 22.10 26.79
CA ALA A 308 -11.17 22.48 27.97
C ALA A 308 -12.02 21.37 28.64
N GLN A 309 -12.17 20.18 28.06
CA GLN A 309 -12.83 19.05 28.74
C GLN A 309 -12.10 17.74 28.44
N PRO A 310 -11.89 16.87 29.44
CA PRO A 310 -11.46 15.50 29.18
C PRO A 310 -12.64 14.75 28.55
N LEU A 311 -12.83 14.94 27.24
CA LEU A 311 -13.76 14.12 26.47
C LEU A 311 -13.34 12.67 26.67
N GLY A 312 -14.25 11.87 27.23
CA GLY A 312 -14.07 10.44 27.29
C GLY A 312 -14.11 9.82 25.89
N ARG A 313 -14.11 8.49 25.82
CA ARG A 313 -14.07 7.77 24.55
C ARG A 313 -15.30 8.08 23.68
N VAL A 314 -15.07 8.38 22.40
CA VAL A 314 -16.11 8.74 21.43
C VAL A 314 -16.39 7.57 20.48
N LEU A 315 -17.64 7.16 20.35
CA LEU A 315 -18.09 6.29 19.27
C LEU A 315 -18.52 7.16 18.09
N VAL A 316 -17.95 6.89 16.91
CA VAL A 316 -18.35 7.59 15.68
C VAL A 316 -19.26 6.68 14.87
N ILE A 317 -20.48 7.15 14.60
CA ILE A 317 -21.43 6.47 13.72
C ILE A 317 -21.14 6.87 12.27
N GLY A 318 -21.12 5.89 11.39
CA GLY A 318 -20.73 6.02 9.99
C GLY A 318 -19.28 5.63 9.73
N ASN A 319 -18.63 6.35 8.82
CA ASN A 319 -17.32 5.97 8.29
C ASN A 319 -16.19 6.15 9.33
N HIS A 320 -15.24 5.21 9.34
CA HIS A 320 -14.05 5.21 10.19
C HIS A 320 -13.12 6.41 9.95
N PHE A 321 -13.19 7.10 8.80
CA PHE A 321 -12.36 8.27 8.51
C PHE A 321 -12.55 9.40 9.55
N GLN A 322 -13.77 9.65 9.99
CA GLN A 322 -14.03 10.68 11.00
C GLN A 322 -13.51 10.26 12.37
N ALA A 323 -13.57 8.97 12.70
CA ALA A 323 -12.93 8.45 13.91
C ALA A 323 -11.41 8.65 13.88
N MET A 324 -10.78 8.46 12.72
CA MET A 324 -9.35 8.74 12.53
C MET A 324 -9.02 10.23 12.62
N ALA A 325 -9.91 11.10 12.12
CA ALA A 325 -9.75 12.54 12.31
C ALA A 325 -9.77 12.93 13.79
N LEU A 326 -10.73 12.43 14.58
CA LEU A 326 -10.78 12.65 16.03
C LEU A 326 -9.53 12.09 16.74
N MET A 327 -9.13 10.87 16.41
CA MET A 327 -7.92 10.24 16.95
C MET A 327 -6.67 11.08 16.67
N SER A 328 -6.54 11.61 15.45
CA SER A 328 -5.41 12.46 15.06
C SER A 328 -5.37 13.81 15.79
N ALA A 329 -6.52 14.27 16.30
CA ALA A 329 -6.62 15.44 17.17
C ALA A 329 -6.44 15.10 18.67
N GLY A 330 -6.06 13.86 19.00
CA GLY A 330 -5.85 13.40 20.37
C GLY A 330 -7.12 12.99 21.12
N ILE A 331 -8.27 12.92 20.44
CA ILE A 331 -9.54 12.51 21.05
C ILE A 331 -9.64 10.97 21.03
N PRO A 332 -9.83 10.30 22.18
CA PRO A 332 -9.96 8.85 22.22
C PRO A 332 -11.23 8.39 21.51
N VAL A 333 -11.11 7.41 20.61
CA VAL A 333 -12.23 6.84 19.87
C VAL A 333 -12.42 5.35 20.14
N VAL A 334 -13.65 4.86 19.99
CA VAL A 334 -13.98 3.42 20.09
C VAL A 334 -13.61 2.71 18.78
N ASN A 335 -14.05 3.27 17.67
CA ASN A 335 -13.93 2.71 16.33
C ASN A 335 -12.91 3.48 15.49
N GLY A 336 -12.59 2.97 14.30
CA GLY A 336 -11.43 3.45 13.55
C GLY A 336 -10.57 2.34 12.98
N ILE A 337 -9.27 2.61 12.84
CA ILE A 337 -8.29 1.64 12.37
C ILE A 337 -7.59 1.01 13.57
N HIS A 338 -7.78 -0.31 13.75
CA HIS A 338 -7.15 -1.09 14.80
C HIS A 338 -6.30 -2.21 14.20
N TYR A 339 -5.02 -2.26 14.57
CA TYR A 339 -4.09 -3.29 14.08
C TYR A 339 -4.46 -4.71 14.51
N TYR A 340 -5.13 -4.83 15.66
CA TYR A 340 -5.66 -6.07 16.22
C TYR A 340 -6.94 -5.77 17.02
N PRO A 341 -7.79 -6.77 17.27
CA PRO A 341 -9.07 -6.57 17.96
C PRO A 341 -8.89 -6.06 19.40
N GLN A 342 -9.66 -5.03 19.77
CA GLN A 342 -9.65 -4.48 21.11
C GLN A 342 -10.38 -5.41 22.09
N ALA A 343 -9.65 -6.21 22.87
CA ALA A 343 -10.22 -7.22 23.76
C ALA A 343 -11.26 -6.66 24.75
N ALA A 344 -11.04 -5.46 25.28
CA ALA A 344 -11.98 -4.82 26.21
C ALA A 344 -13.33 -4.47 25.56
N LEU A 345 -13.34 -4.15 24.27
CA LEU A 345 -14.55 -3.87 23.50
C LEU A 345 -15.28 -5.18 23.17
N TRP A 346 -14.56 -6.15 22.59
CA TRP A 346 -15.18 -7.38 22.11
C TRP A 346 -15.66 -8.29 23.23
N LYS A 347 -15.06 -8.24 24.44
CA LYS A 347 -15.61 -8.90 25.63
C LYS A 347 -17.01 -8.40 26.02
N ARG A 348 -17.39 -7.17 25.64
CA ARG A 348 -18.72 -6.61 25.90
C ARG A 348 -19.68 -6.87 24.74
N LEU A 349 -19.22 -6.70 23.50
CA LEU A 349 -20.06 -6.86 22.31
C LEU A 349 -20.30 -8.32 21.90
N ASP A 350 -19.34 -9.21 22.17
CA ASP A 350 -19.41 -10.64 21.89
C ASP A 350 -18.84 -11.45 23.07
N PRO A 351 -19.53 -11.46 24.23
CA PRO A 351 -19.01 -12.04 25.47
C PRO A 351 -18.76 -13.56 25.38
N THR A 352 -19.49 -14.27 24.51
CA THR A 352 -19.31 -15.70 24.27
C THR A 352 -18.29 -15.99 23.16
N SER A 353 -17.76 -14.95 22.49
CA SER A 353 -16.87 -15.08 21.33
C SER A 353 -17.48 -15.86 20.16
N ALA A 354 -18.82 -15.86 20.04
CA ALA A 354 -19.55 -16.61 19.02
C ALA A 354 -19.29 -16.06 17.60
N GLN A 355 -18.95 -14.78 17.48
CA GLN A 355 -18.63 -14.09 16.23
C GLN A 355 -17.14 -13.73 16.15
N ARG A 356 -16.26 -14.47 16.85
CA ARG A 356 -14.80 -14.28 16.79
C ARG A 356 -14.28 -14.25 15.36
N ASP A 357 -14.80 -15.09 14.47
CA ASP A 357 -14.32 -15.14 13.09
C ASP A 357 -14.65 -13.89 12.28
N VAL A 358 -15.66 -13.12 12.71
CA VAL A 358 -16.04 -11.84 12.11
C VAL A 358 -15.11 -10.73 12.57
N HIS A 359 -14.82 -10.65 13.87
CA HIS A 359 -14.08 -9.52 14.42
C HIS A 359 -12.58 -9.77 14.68
N ASN A 360 -12.08 -11.01 14.69
CA ASN A 360 -10.66 -11.32 14.98
C ASN A 360 -9.69 -11.00 13.82
N ARG A 361 -9.53 -9.71 13.48
CA ARG A 361 -8.93 -9.24 12.23
C ARG A 361 -8.28 -7.87 12.46
N TYR A 362 -7.41 -7.42 11.56
CA TYR A 362 -7.13 -6.00 11.39
C TYR A 362 -8.45 -5.30 11.03
N GLN A 363 -8.77 -4.21 11.72
CA GLN A 363 -10.12 -3.63 11.69
C GLN A 363 -10.08 -2.19 11.18
N HIS A 364 -10.58 -1.97 9.96
CA HIS A 364 -11.34 -0.79 9.63
C HIS A 364 -12.73 -0.95 10.28
N LEU A 365 -12.82 -0.62 11.57
CA LEU A 365 -14.02 -0.79 12.38
C LEU A 365 -14.97 0.39 12.18
N SER A 366 -16.15 0.12 11.62
CA SER A 366 -17.23 1.09 11.49
C SER A 366 -18.46 0.66 12.28
N PHE A 367 -19.25 1.65 12.71
CA PHE A 367 -20.54 1.43 13.35
C PHE A 367 -21.62 2.17 12.57
N ASP A 368 -22.59 1.45 12.04
CA ASP A 368 -23.70 2.01 11.27
C ASP A 368 -25.02 1.77 11.99
N LEU A 369 -26.08 2.49 11.61
CA LEU A 369 -27.41 2.29 12.18
C LEU A 369 -28.29 1.49 11.23
N GLY A 370 -29.11 0.58 11.77
CA GLY A 370 -30.07 -0.19 11.00
C GLY A 370 -31.23 -0.67 11.87
N THR A 371 -32.44 -0.79 11.31
CA THR A 371 -33.65 -1.20 12.04
C THR A 371 -33.94 -2.70 11.95
N SER A 372 -33.31 -3.41 11.00
CA SER A 372 -33.48 -4.86 10.76
C SER A 372 -32.32 -5.66 11.36
N VAL A 373 -32.00 -5.40 12.62
CA VAL A 373 -30.87 -6.04 13.32
C VAL A 373 -31.38 -7.18 14.20
N ALA A 374 -30.51 -8.16 14.48
CA ALA A 374 -30.76 -9.32 15.35
C ALA A 374 -31.40 -8.93 16.71
N ALA A 375 -31.93 -9.90 17.44
CA ALA A 375 -32.61 -9.66 18.72
C ALA A 375 -31.78 -8.87 19.75
N SER A 376 -30.45 -8.94 19.67
CA SER A 376 -29.48 -8.20 20.49
C SER A 376 -29.32 -6.72 20.12
N GLY A 377 -29.87 -6.27 18.98
CA GLY A 377 -29.64 -4.93 18.44
C GLY A 377 -28.26 -4.72 17.83
N LEU A 378 -27.45 -5.77 17.66
CA LEU A 378 -26.13 -5.75 17.01
C LEU A 378 -26.04 -6.80 15.91
N ASP A 379 -25.61 -6.41 14.71
CA ASP A 379 -25.23 -7.30 13.60
C ASP A 379 -23.79 -7.00 13.18
N LEU A 380 -22.96 -8.03 13.12
CA LEU A 380 -21.54 -7.93 12.77
C LEU A 380 -21.29 -8.57 11.41
N LYS A 381 -20.63 -7.83 10.53
CA LYS A 381 -20.24 -8.30 9.19
C LYS A 381 -18.80 -7.94 8.86
N THR A 382 -18.25 -8.70 7.92
CA THR A 382 -16.92 -8.48 7.33
C THR A 382 -17.11 -8.29 5.83
N PRO A 383 -17.44 -7.07 5.36
CA PRO A 383 -17.68 -6.81 3.94
C PRO A 383 -16.46 -7.11 3.06
N VAL A 384 -15.28 -6.80 3.58
CA VAL A 384 -13.98 -7.10 2.97
C VAL A 384 -12.99 -7.55 4.04
N SER A 385 -11.86 -8.09 3.58
CA SER A 385 -10.89 -8.77 4.44
C SER A 385 -10.17 -7.88 5.46
N ASP A 386 -10.41 -6.59 5.57
CA ASP A 386 -9.84 -5.76 6.64
C ASP A 386 -10.88 -4.87 7.31
N GLN A 387 -12.17 -5.11 7.05
CA GLN A 387 -13.28 -4.35 7.62
C GLN A 387 -14.05 -5.17 8.64
N VAL A 388 -14.51 -4.50 9.69
CA VAL A 388 -15.51 -5.01 10.60
C VAL A 388 -16.60 -3.95 10.68
N GLN A 389 -17.80 -4.30 10.24
CA GLN A 389 -18.95 -3.41 10.24
C GLN A 389 -19.93 -3.88 11.32
N ALA A 390 -20.19 -3.01 12.28
CA ALA A 390 -21.18 -3.24 13.33
C ALA A 390 -22.44 -2.41 13.05
N THR A 391 -23.54 -3.07 12.71
CA THR A 391 -24.83 -2.40 12.53
C THR A 391 -25.60 -2.44 13.85
N LEU A 392 -26.00 -1.26 14.33
CA LEU A 392 -26.71 -1.06 15.59
C LEU A 392 -28.17 -0.72 15.33
N ASP A 393 -29.08 -1.37 16.05
CA ASP A 393 -30.47 -0.90 16.19
C ASP A 393 -30.54 0.01 17.42
N PRO A 394 -30.68 1.34 17.26
CA PRO A 394 -30.63 2.27 18.37
C PRO A 394 -31.66 1.95 19.45
N ALA A 395 -32.82 1.38 19.10
CA ALA A 395 -33.88 1.09 20.06
C ALA A 395 -33.62 -0.13 20.94
N LYS A 396 -32.73 -1.03 20.50
CA LYS A 396 -32.44 -2.31 21.18
C LYS A 396 -31.04 -2.37 21.76
N PHE A 397 -30.08 -1.72 21.10
CA PHE A 397 -28.68 -1.79 21.46
C PHE A 397 -28.37 -0.99 22.72
N ASP A 398 -27.49 -1.52 23.58
CA ASP A 398 -26.97 -0.82 24.74
C ASP A 398 -25.66 -0.09 24.37
N PHE A 399 -25.73 1.23 24.19
CA PHE A 399 -24.56 2.02 23.79
C PHE A 399 -23.45 2.01 24.84
N ARG A 400 -23.74 1.66 26.10
CA ARG A 400 -22.74 1.54 27.18
C ARG A 400 -21.80 0.35 26.98
N ASP A 401 -22.21 -0.65 26.20
CA ASP A 401 -21.37 -1.81 25.89
C ASP A 401 -20.21 -1.46 24.97
N THR A 402 -20.30 -0.33 24.25
CA THR A 402 -19.21 0.18 23.40
C THR A 402 -18.07 0.83 24.18
N THR A 403 -18.21 1.01 25.51
CA THR A 403 -17.30 1.79 26.38
C THR A 403 -17.24 3.29 26.06
N ALA A 404 -18.08 3.77 25.14
CA ALA A 404 -18.17 5.17 24.80
C ALA A 404 -18.83 5.98 25.92
N THR A 405 -18.34 7.20 26.08
CA THR A 405 -19.00 8.25 26.88
C THR A 405 -19.80 9.19 25.99
N HIS A 406 -19.37 9.33 24.74
CA HIS A 406 -19.98 10.21 23.75
C HIS A 406 -20.19 9.47 22.44
N VAL A 407 -21.23 9.88 21.71
CA VAL A 407 -21.47 9.43 20.34
C VAL A 407 -21.42 10.65 19.41
N LEU A 408 -20.66 10.54 18.33
CA LEU A 408 -20.66 11.48 17.23
C LEU A 408 -21.36 10.83 16.04
N ALA A 409 -22.39 11.47 15.50
CA ALA A 409 -23.14 10.93 14.37
C ALA A 409 -23.51 12.01 13.35
N PRO A 410 -23.65 11.64 12.06
CA PRO A 410 -24.25 12.50 11.05
C PRO A 410 -25.63 13.01 11.48
N ARG A 411 -25.95 14.26 11.11
CA ARG A 411 -27.18 14.95 11.52
C ARG A 411 -28.44 14.22 11.04
N ASP A 412 -28.41 13.66 9.85
CA ASP A 412 -29.48 12.86 9.24
C ASP A 412 -29.79 11.58 10.02
N LEU A 413 -28.87 11.08 10.85
CA LEU A 413 -29.08 9.93 11.73
C LEU A 413 -29.60 10.31 13.13
N SER A 414 -29.82 11.59 13.41
CA SER A 414 -30.26 12.08 14.73
C SER A 414 -31.57 11.45 15.19
N GLU A 415 -32.58 11.40 14.34
CA GLU A 415 -33.91 10.85 14.67
C GLU A 415 -33.86 9.36 15.02
N ALA A 416 -32.92 8.61 14.43
CA ALA A 416 -32.73 7.20 14.75
C ALA A 416 -32.15 7.02 16.16
N LEU A 417 -31.18 7.87 16.55
CA LEU A 417 -30.50 7.79 17.85
C LEU A 417 -31.39 8.20 19.03
N GLU A 418 -32.37 9.09 18.81
CA GLU A 418 -33.35 9.49 19.82
C GLU A 418 -34.17 8.29 20.33
N ARG A 419 -34.33 7.24 19.51
CA ARG A 419 -35.06 6.01 19.87
C ARG A 419 -34.36 5.18 20.93
N SER A 420 -33.08 5.42 21.21
CA SER A 420 -32.33 4.62 22.20
C SER A 420 -32.76 4.85 23.64
N GLY A 421 -33.26 6.05 23.96
CA GLY A 421 -33.53 6.48 25.34
C GLY A 421 -32.29 6.55 26.26
N GLN A 422 -31.11 6.13 25.78
CA GLN A 422 -29.84 6.10 26.50
C GLN A 422 -28.92 7.25 26.11
N LEU A 423 -29.24 7.95 25.01
CA LEU A 423 -28.44 9.03 24.47
C LEU A 423 -29.12 10.37 24.72
N ALA A 424 -28.38 11.33 25.27
CA ALA A 424 -28.82 12.71 25.39
C ALA A 424 -28.08 13.57 24.37
N LYS A 425 -28.81 14.27 23.50
CA LYS A 425 -28.22 15.19 22.53
C LYS A 425 -27.57 16.37 23.26
N LEU A 426 -26.29 16.62 23.01
CA LEU A 426 -25.53 17.72 23.60
C LEU A 426 -25.52 18.94 22.69
N SER A 427 -25.10 18.75 21.44
CA SER A 427 -24.93 19.84 20.49
C SER A 427 -25.03 19.35 19.04
N THR A 428 -25.22 20.30 18.13
CA THR A 428 -25.16 20.08 16.69
C THR A 428 -24.17 21.08 16.11
N SER A 429 -23.15 20.59 15.41
CA SER A 429 -22.10 21.40 14.78
C SER A 429 -21.97 21.01 13.32
N GLY A 430 -22.46 21.87 12.41
CA GLY A 430 -22.55 21.53 10.99
C GLY A 430 -23.34 20.23 10.78
N ASP A 431 -22.85 19.35 9.92
CA ASP A 431 -23.52 18.09 9.58
C ASP A 431 -23.41 16.99 10.65
N TRP A 432 -22.94 17.33 11.86
CA TRP A 432 -22.66 16.37 12.93
C TRP A 432 -23.38 16.72 14.23
N CYS A 433 -23.82 15.69 14.95
CA CYS A 433 -24.48 15.77 16.25
C CYS A 433 -23.65 15.04 17.31
N TRP A 434 -23.50 15.67 18.47
CA TRP A 434 -22.87 15.10 19.65
C TRP A 434 -23.91 14.62 20.65
N TRP A 435 -23.67 13.45 21.20
CA TRP A 435 -24.54 12.81 22.18
C TRP A 435 -23.73 12.34 23.38
N LEU A 436 -24.34 12.42 24.55
CA LEU A 436 -23.83 11.83 25.79
C LEU A 436 -24.48 10.47 26.02
N VAL A 437 -23.67 9.45 26.32
CA VAL A 437 -24.16 8.15 26.76
C VAL A 437 -24.52 8.24 28.23
N GLN A 438 -25.80 8.07 28.57
CA GLN A 438 -26.28 8.16 29.93
C GLN A 438 -25.87 6.91 30.74
N PRO A 439 -25.47 7.06 32.01
CA PRO A 439 -25.16 5.93 32.88
C PRO A 439 -26.42 5.09 33.16
N LYS A 440 -26.23 3.82 33.49
CA LYS A 440 -27.32 2.93 33.92
C LYS A 440 -27.85 3.45 35.26
N ARG A 441 -29.14 3.82 35.30
CA ARG A 441 -29.83 4.22 36.53
C ARG A 441 -29.97 3.06 37.49
#